data_AF-A0A931WPK3-F1
#
_entry.id   AF-A0A931WPK3-F1
#
_cell.length_a   1.000
_cell.length_b   1.000
_cell.length_c   1.000
_cell.angle_alpha   90.00
_cell.angle_beta   90.00
_cell.angle_gamma   90.00
#
_symmetry.space_group_name_H-M   'P 1'
#
loop_
_entity.id
_entity.type
_entity.pdbx_description
1 polymer ?
#
loop_
_entity_poly.entity_id
_entity_poly.type
_entity_poly.pdbx_seq_one_letter_code
_entity_poly.pdbx_strand_id
1 'polypeptide(L)' 'MVVMETLVATKLYAVADVIPVSGDYLCVPCGYLQYFEAGERFTPCLACLAGTSDGPSGYQSVEDEFWQFIA' A
#
# COMPACT_ATOMS: atom_id res chain seq x y z
N MET A 1 16.11 16.57 -22.59
CA MET A 1 16.82 16.00 -21.42
C MET A 1 15.72 15.53 -20.47
N VAL A 2 15.29 14.27 -20.60
CA VAL A 2 14.24 13.70 -19.73
C VAL A 2 14.99 12.97 -18.63
N VAL A 3 14.89 13.47 -17.41
CA VAL A 3 15.47 12.87 -16.22
C VAL A 3 14.82 11.49 -16.02
N MET A 4 15.63 10.43 -16.20
CA MET A 4 15.32 9.09 -15.72
C MET A 4 15.44 9.13 -14.20
N GLU A 5 14.35 9.48 -13.51
CA GLU A 5 14.25 9.24 -12.09
C GLU A 5 14.33 7.73 -11.88
N THR A 6 15.37 7.31 -11.17
CA THR A 6 15.63 5.90 -10.86
C THR A 6 14.54 5.47 -9.88
N LEU A 7 13.41 5.01 -10.41
CA LEU A 7 12.37 4.36 -9.61
C LEU A 7 12.99 3.10 -9.01
N VAL A 8 13.42 3.18 -7.75
CA VAL A 8 13.50 1.99 -6.91
C VAL A 8 12.07 1.49 -6.88
N ALA A 9 11.75 0.52 -7.73
CA ALA A 9 10.44 -0.10 -7.82
C ALA A 9 10.21 -0.82 -6.49
N THR A 10 9.70 -0.08 -5.51
CA THR A 10 9.32 -0.64 -4.23
C THR A 10 8.02 -1.37 -4.49
N LYS A 11 7.99 -2.66 -4.17
CA LYS A 11 6.82 -3.49 -4.40
C LYS A 11 5.63 -2.89 -3.65
N LEU A 12 4.51 -2.76 -4.36
CA LEU A 12 3.22 -2.43 -3.76
C LEU A 12 2.43 -3.71 -3.49
N TYR A 13 1.54 -3.64 -2.53
CA TYR A 13 0.68 -4.75 -2.13
C TYR A 13 -0.78 -4.29 -2.12
N ALA A 14 -1.66 -5.20 -2.51
CA ALA A 14 -3.11 -4.99 -2.54
C ALA A 14 -3.77 -5.46 -1.23
N VAL A 15 -5.08 -5.22 -1.11
CA VAL A 15 -5.85 -5.79 0.00
C VAL A 15 -5.87 -7.31 -0.13
N ALA A 16 -5.89 -8.01 1.01
CA ALA A 16 -5.87 -9.47 1.12
C ALA A 16 -4.56 -10.16 0.71
N ASP A 17 -3.56 -9.46 0.15
CA ASP A 17 -2.21 -10.01 -0.02
C ASP A 17 -1.62 -10.45 1.33
N VAL A 18 -0.81 -11.50 1.30
CA VAL A 18 -0.12 -11.98 2.51
C VAL A 18 1.07 -11.09 2.81
N ILE A 19 1.15 -10.59 4.04
CA ILE A 19 2.22 -9.70 4.51
C ILE A 19 3.53 -10.51 4.58
N PRO A 20 4.58 -10.13 3.82
CA PRO A 20 5.81 -10.92 3.75
C PRO A 20 6.74 -10.70 4.95
N VAL A 21 6.73 -9.49 5.53
CA VAL A 21 7.64 -9.04 6.59
C VAL A 21 6.87 -8.16 7.56
N SER A 22 7.06 -8.39 8.87
CA SER A 22 6.48 -7.52 9.91
C SER A 22 7.16 -6.16 9.89
N GLY A 23 6.38 -5.09 10.02
CA GLY A 23 6.91 -3.72 10.07
C GLY A 23 5.92 -2.68 9.55
N ASP A 24 6.40 -1.46 9.38
CA ASP A 24 5.59 -0.34 8.93
C ASP A 24 5.41 -0.34 7.41
N TYR A 25 4.15 -0.24 6.99
CA TYR A 25 3.78 -0.04 5.59
C TYR A 25 3.12 1.31 5.43
N LEU A 26 3.51 2.00 4.36
CA LEU A 26 2.95 3.26 3.92
C LEU A 26 1.78 3.01 2.97
N CYS A 27 0.65 3.64 3.26
CA CYS A 27 -0.43 3.79 2.29
C CYS A 27 -0.03 4.90 1.31
N VAL A 28 0.34 4.54 0.09
CA VAL A 28 0.81 5.48 -0.95
C VAL A 28 -0.19 6.63 -1.21
N PRO A 29 -1.52 6.40 -1.27
CA PRO A 29 -2.49 7.47 -1.51
C PRO A 29 -2.52 8.60 -0.47
N CYS A 30 -2.30 8.30 0.82
CA CYS A 30 -2.50 9.28 1.89
C CYS A 30 -1.31 9.47 2.83
N GLY A 31 -0.25 8.68 2.68
CA GLY A 31 0.94 8.74 3.52
C GLY A 31 0.76 8.17 4.93
N TYR A 32 -0.36 7.50 5.22
CA TYR A 32 -0.60 6.87 6.52
C TYR A 32 0.31 5.66 6.70
N LEU A 33 0.97 5.58 7.86
CA LEU A 33 1.79 4.43 8.25
C LEU A 33 0.99 3.48 9.13
N GLN A 34 1.09 2.18 8.83
CA GLN A 34 0.48 1.13 9.62
C GLN A 34 1.47 -0.03 9.80
N TYR A 35 1.67 -0.43 11.04
CA TYR A 35 2.40 -1.64 11.35
C TYR A 35 1.55 -2.88 11.06
N PHE A 36 2.15 -3.86 10.38
CA PHE A 36 1.54 -5.14 10.04
C PHE A 36 2.42 -6.31 10.48
N GLU A 37 1.82 -7.45 10.79
CA GLU A 37 2.53 -8.69 11.15
C GLU A 37 2.66 -9.65 9.95
N ALA A 38 3.84 -10.26 9.79
CA ALA A 38 4.09 -11.24 8.74
C ALA A 38 3.14 -12.43 8.83
N GLY A 39 2.64 -12.89 7.68
CA GLY A 39 1.70 -14.00 7.58
C GLY A 39 0.23 -13.61 7.72
N GLU A 40 -0.09 -12.40 8.19
CA GLU A 40 -1.44 -11.85 8.11
C GLU A 40 -1.76 -11.38 6.69
N ARG A 41 -2.94 -10.79 6.50
CA ARG A 41 -3.36 -10.19 5.23
C ARG A 41 -3.49 -8.68 5.36
N PHE A 42 -3.07 -7.96 4.32
CA PHE A 42 -3.32 -6.51 4.25
C PHE A 42 -4.82 -6.21 4.26
N THR A 43 -5.19 -5.16 4.99
CA THR A 43 -6.55 -4.64 5.04
C THR A 43 -6.65 -3.35 4.22
N PRO A 44 -7.86 -2.85 3.93
CA PRO A 44 -8.02 -1.49 3.43
C PRO A 44 -7.35 -0.47 4.37
N CYS A 45 -6.90 0.65 3.80
CA CYS A 45 -6.36 1.74 4.61
C CYS A 45 -7.48 2.40 5.40
N LEU A 46 -7.45 2.32 6.73
CA LEU A 46 -8.51 2.89 7.57
C LEU A 46 -8.50 4.43 7.61
N ALA A 47 -7.40 5.07 7.20
CA ALA A 47 -7.26 6.52 7.22
C ALA A 47 -7.91 7.21 6.01
N CYS A 48 -7.77 6.62 4.81
CA CYS A 48 -8.33 7.20 3.58
C CYS A 48 -9.30 6.29 2.84
N LEU A 49 -9.56 5.10 3.37
CA LEU A 49 -10.44 4.08 2.79
C LEU A 49 -9.95 3.50 1.45
N ALA A 50 -8.66 3.65 1.12
CA ALA A 50 -8.05 2.96 -0.02
C ALA A 50 -8.26 1.44 0.08
N GLY A 51 -8.64 0.81 -1.05
CA GLY A 51 -9.08 -0.57 -1.10
C GLY A 51 -10.60 -0.77 -0.90
N THR A 52 -11.39 0.32 -0.90
CA THR A 52 -12.86 0.29 -0.80
C THR A 52 -13.50 1.29 -1.77
N SER A 53 -14.81 1.19 -2.02
CA SER A 53 -15.54 2.12 -2.89
C SER A 53 -15.47 3.59 -2.45
N ASP A 54 -15.18 3.85 -1.17
CA ASP A 54 -15.10 5.20 -0.60
C ASP A 54 -13.65 5.75 -0.59
N GLY A 55 -12.70 4.99 -1.14
CA GLY A 55 -11.29 5.38 -1.22
C GLY A 55 -10.98 6.45 -2.28
N PRO A 56 -9.73 6.91 -2.35
CA PRO A 56 -9.28 7.88 -3.36
C PRO A 56 -9.40 7.31 -4.78
N SER A 57 -9.63 8.18 -5.78
CA SER A 57 -9.73 7.76 -7.18
C SER A 57 -8.49 6.98 -7.62
N GLY A 58 -8.71 5.79 -8.20
CA GLY A 58 -7.65 4.86 -8.60
C GLY A 58 -7.21 3.87 -7.50
N TYR A 59 -7.83 3.91 -6.32
CA TYR A 59 -7.56 3.04 -5.18
C TYR A 59 -8.86 2.58 -4.50
N GLN A 60 -9.86 2.22 -5.31
CA GLN A 60 -11.23 1.92 -4.86
C GLN A 60 -11.60 0.43 -4.91
N SER A 61 -10.70 -0.41 -5.42
CA SER A 61 -10.82 -1.87 -5.46
C SER A 61 -9.86 -2.53 -4.48
N VAL A 62 -10.21 -3.72 -4.01
CA VAL A 62 -9.32 -4.58 -3.21
C VAL A 62 -8.10 -5.06 -4.01
N GLU A 63 -8.17 -5.00 -5.34
CA GLU A 63 -7.09 -5.38 -6.26
C GLU A 63 -6.08 -4.25 -6.49
N ASP A 64 -6.39 -3.02 -6.05
CA ASP A 64 -5.50 -1.88 -6.21
C ASP A 64 -4.31 -2.02 -5.25
N GLU A 65 -3.09 -1.89 -5.77
CA GLU A 65 -1.86 -2.01 -4.99
C GLU A 65 -1.47 -0.65 -4.41
N PHE A 66 -1.38 -0.53 -3.07
CA PHE A 66 -1.09 0.76 -2.43
C PHE A 66 -0.32 0.68 -1.11
N TRP A 67 -0.14 -0.51 -0.53
CA TRP A 67 0.73 -0.68 0.63
C TRP A 67 2.19 -0.81 0.18
N GLN A 68 3.08 -0.04 0.78
CA GLN A 68 4.52 -0.06 0.50
C GLN A 68 5.30 -0.30 1.78
N PHE A 69 6.13 -1.33 1.83
CA PHE A 69 7.00 -1.57 3.00
C PHE A 69 8.02 -0.43 3.15
N ILE A 70 8.17 0.07 4.38
CA ILE A 70 9.20 1.05 4.73
C ILE A 70 10.24 0.35 5.61
N ALA A 71 11.47 0.27 5.09
CA ALA A 71 12.63 -0.28 5.78
C ALA A 71 13.38 0.79 6.59
#